data_AF-A0A358M7Z0-F1
#
_entry.id   AF-A0A358M7Z0-F1
#
_cell.length_a   1.000
_cell.length_b   1.000
_cell.length_c   1.000
_cell.angle_alpha   90.00
_cell.angle_beta   90.00
_cell.angle_gamma   90.00
#
_symmetry.space_group_name_H-M   'P 1'
#
loop_
_entity.id
_entity.type
_entity.pdbx_description
1 polymer ?
#
loop_
_entity_poly.entity_id
_entity_poly.type
_entity_poly.pdbx_seq_one_letter_code
_entity_poly.pdbx_strand_id
1 'polypeptide(L)'
;FQIAVKAADASFTGYFEQFGSDRHFSVPGTVYRKTYTFADASAAMLSYQGWAVNSDGVVQFEYKIDDGLWLPVETDFRADVYQGGGPIALNCPAFNAFSGGADFTSFPGNTSHTFYLRGVTAENGLFDIAEITVNLGDVSAAPPEVERLYLKSLPYITEYKAGDTLNTDGLTVIARYEDGAEEAIFSGYTCEYDFSEAGTKTVTVAFGGKTAFFEVSVKKAFVSGDVNGDGVINGRDSGLLLQYLAEWDVEIVEEAADTNGDGVVNGRDSGLLLQYLADWDVVLG
;
A
#
# COMPACT_ATOMS: atom_id res chain seq x y z
N PHE A 1 10.66 -24.26 35.45
CA PHE A 1 11.73 -25.10 34.87
C PHE A 1 12.14 -24.45 33.56
N GLN A 2 13.30 -23.81 33.54
CA GLN A 2 13.79 -23.06 32.39
C GLN A 2 14.78 -23.97 31.66
N ILE A 3 14.39 -24.46 30.48
CA ILE A 3 15.26 -25.27 29.63
C ILE A 3 16.15 -24.29 28.86
N ALA A 4 17.44 -24.28 29.19
CA ALA A 4 18.45 -23.65 28.36
C ALA A 4 18.73 -24.57 27.16
N VAL A 5 18.35 -24.14 25.96
CA VAL A 5 18.82 -24.75 24.71
C VAL A 5 19.92 -23.85 24.16
N LYS A 6 21.10 -24.44 23.99
CA LYS A 6 22.28 -23.80 23.39
C LYS A 6 22.52 -24.49 22.04
N ALA A 7 22.14 -23.85 20.93
CA ALA A 7 22.64 -24.21 19.59
C ALA A 7 22.39 -23.07 18.57
N ALA A 8 23.50 -22.48 18.14
CA ALA A 8 23.84 -22.02 16.78
C ALA A 8 22.71 -21.52 15.83
N ASP A 9 22.15 -20.34 16.13
CA ASP A 9 22.11 -19.14 15.27
C ASP A 9 21.44 -18.03 16.10
N ALA A 10 22.27 -17.19 16.71
CA ALA A 10 21.93 -16.43 17.91
C ALA A 10 21.37 -15.01 17.64
N SER A 11 20.46 -14.84 16.68
CA SER A 11 19.92 -13.50 16.34
C SER A 11 18.47 -13.24 16.80
N PHE A 12 17.70 -14.26 17.19
CA PHE A 12 16.29 -14.07 17.52
C PHE A 12 15.79 -14.95 18.67
N THR A 13 14.97 -14.40 19.59
CA THR A 13 14.21 -15.18 20.58
C THR A 13 12.78 -14.65 20.68
N GLY A 14 11.85 -15.25 19.93
CA GLY A 14 10.42 -14.93 19.97
C GLY A 14 9.62 -15.96 20.75
N TYR A 15 8.59 -15.51 21.47
CA TYR A 15 7.65 -16.32 22.24
C TYR A 15 6.20 -15.88 21.97
N PHE A 16 5.33 -16.84 21.71
CA PHE A 16 3.90 -16.65 21.91
C PHE A 16 3.52 -17.14 23.30
N GLU A 17 2.63 -16.43 23.97
CA GLU A 17 2.13 -16.85 25.28
C GLU A 17 0.73 -17.47 25.17
N GLN A 18 -0.10 -16.94 24.27
CA GLN A 18 -1.47 -17.40 24.10
C GLN A 18 -2.05 -17.02 22.73
N PHE A 19 -2.80 -17.95 22.13
CA PHE A 19 -3.67 -17.70 20.98
C PHE A 19 -5.05 -18.31 21.28
N GLY A 20 -6.07 -17.49 21.55
CA GLY A 20 -7.35 -17.97 22.10
C GLY A 20 -7.19 -18.70 23.44
N SER A 21 -7.54 -19.99 23.51
CA SER A 21 -7.34 -20.85 24.69
C SER A 21 -6.08 -21.71 24.63
N ASP A 22 -5.36 -21.73 23.50
CA ASP A 22 -4.13 -22.51 23.33
C ASP A 22 -2.93 -21.75 23.89
N ARG A 23 -2.24 -22.38 24.84
CA ARG A 23 -0.91 -21.94 25.29
C ARG A 23 0.13 -22.71 24.52
N HIS A 24 0.92 -22.02 23.70
CA HIS A 24 1.92 -22.64 22.86
C HIS A 24 3.31 -22.05 23.12
N PHE A 25 4.30 -22.91 23.29
CA PHE A 25 5.70 -22.51 23.41
C PHE A 25 6.39 -22.86 22.08
N SER A 26 6.48 -21.90 21.15
CA SER A 26 7.31 -22.07 19.96
C SER A 26 8.79 -22.09 20.35
N VAL A 27 9.60 -22.73 19.52
CA VAL A 27 11.05 -22.66 19.68
C VAL A 27 11.51 -21.27 19.23
N PRO A 28 12.38 -20.59 20.00
CA PRO A 28 13.07 -19.38 19.55
C PRO A 28 13.60 -19.56 18.12
N GLY A 29 13.35 -18.61 17.21
CA GLY A 29 13.79 -18.75 15.81
C GLY A 29 12.77 -19.34 14.84
N THR A 30 11.64 -19.88 15.30
CA THR A 30 10.68 -20.58 14.44
C THR A 30 9.35 -19.85 14.32
N VAL A 31 8.86 -19.72 13.08
CA VAL A 31 7.53 -19.18 12.80
C VAL A 31 6.47 -20.13 13.32
N TYR A 32 5.60 -19.65 14.21
CA TYR A 32 4.48 -20.42 14.72
C TYR A 32 3.44 -20.64 13.62
N ARG A 33 3.15 -21.90 13.32
CA ARG A 33 2.12 -22.29 12.35
C ARG A 33 1.04 -23.11 12.98
N LYS A 34 -0.21 -22.76 12.70
CA LYS A 34 -1.39 -23.49 13.19
C LYS A 34 -2.56 -23.26 12.25
N THR A 35 -3.45 -24.25 12.21
CA THR A 35 -4.75 -24.11 11.55
C THR A 35 -5.85 -24.09 12.61
N TYR A 36 -6.70 -23.09 12.53
CA TYR A 36 -7.96 -23.00 13.27
C TYR A 36 -9.13 -23.13 12.29
N THR A 37 -10.20 -23.79 12.71
CA THR A 37 -11.40 -23.96 11.89
C THR A 37 -12.62 -23.55 12.69
N PHE A 38 -13.32 -22.55 12.19
CA PHE A 38 -14.58 -22.06 12.72
C PHE A 38 -15.73 -22.67 11.93
N ALA A 39 -16.88 -22.85 12.58
CA ALA A 39 -18.07 -23.34 11.89
C ALA A 39 -18.57 -22.35 10.83
N ASP A 40 -18.36 -21.06 11.06
CA ASP A 40 -18.66 -19.94 10.16
C ASP A 40 -17.91 -18.68 10.64
N ALA A 41 -18.06 -17.58 9.91
CA ALA A 41 -17.40 -16.31 10.21
C ALA A 41 -17.98 -15.58 11.43
N SER A 42 -19.23 -15.86 11.87
CA SER A 42 -19.99 -15.00 12.80
C SER A 42 -19.35 -14.76 14.16
N ALA A 43 -18.44 -15.65 14.59
CA ALA A 43 -17.66 -15.53 15.82
C ALA A 43 -16.17 -15.82 15.60
N ALA A 44 -15.68 -15.71 14.36
CA ALA A 44 -14.31 -15.99 14.00
C ALA A 44 -13.39 -14.83 14.41
N MET A 45 -13.11 -14.75 15.71
CA MET A 45 -12.18 -13.76 16.26
C MET A 45 -10.99 -14.47 16.89
N LEU A 46 -9.80 -13.94 16.66
CA LEU A 46 -8.57 -14.40 17.27
C LEU A 46 -8.11 -13.36 18.28
N SER A 47 -7.66 -13.81 19.44
CA SER A 47 -6.89 -13.01 20.37
C SER A 47 -5.50 -13.60 20.49
N TYR A 48 -4.50 -12.74 20.54
CA TYR A 48 -3.11 -13.15 20.66
C TYR A 48 -2.38 -12.28 21.66
N GLN A 49 -1.44 -12.89 22.35
CA GLN A 49 -0.45 -12.20 23.15
C GLN A 49 0.83 -12.99 23.21
N GLY A 50 1.94 -12.28 23.34
CA GLY A 50 3.26 -12.87 23.38
C GLY A 50 4.31 -11.82 23.61
N TRP A 51 5.55 -12.21 23.33
CA TRP A 51 6.68 -11.31 23.37
C TRP A 51 7.77 -11.76 22.42
N ALA A 52 8.62 -10.84 21.97
CA ALA A 52 9.82 -11.20 21.23
C ALA A 52 10.98 -10.28 21.57
N VAL A 53 12.18 -10.82 21.44
CA VAL A 53 13.44 -10.07 21.49
C VAL A 53 14.30 -10.40 20.27
N ASN A 54 15.07 -9.42 19.82
CA ASN A 54 15.99 -9.53 18.70
C ASN A 54 17.31 -8.85 19.07
N SER A 55 18.44 -9.36 18.57
CA SER A 55 19.75 -8.75 18.80
C SER A 55 19.83 -7.28 18.36
N ASP A 56 19.07 -6.92 17.34
CA ASP A 56 19.06 -5.58 16.74
C ASP A 56 17.97 -4.70 17.38
N GLY A 57 17.39 -5.16 18.49
CA GLY A 57 16.26 -4.55 19.15
C GLY A 57 14.94 -4.83 18.45
N VAL A 58 13.84 -4.90 19.19
CA VAL A 58 12.49 -4.89 18.61
C VAL A 58 11.85 -3.56 18.94
N VAL A 59 11.35 -2.87 17.92
CA VAL A 59 10.75 -1.53 18.06
C VAL A 59 9.25 -1.53 17.78
N GLN A 60 8.75 -2.50 17.02
CA GLN A 60 7.35 -2.60 16.65
C GLN A 60 6.96 -4.04 16.34
N PHE A 61 5.68 -4.34 16.51
CA PHE A 61 5.03 -5.53 16.00
C PHE A 61 3.92 -5.13 15.04
N GLU A 62 3.70 -5.95 14.02
CA GLU A 62 2.66 -5.70 13.02
C GLU A 62 2.05 -7.01 12.53
N TYR A 63 0.77 -6.96 12.18
CA TYR A 63 0.03 -8.09 11.64
C TYR A 63 -0.67 -7.74 10.33
N LYS A 64 -0.99 -8.76 9.54
CA LYS A 64 -1.91 -8.63 8.41
C LYS A 64 -2.72 -9.91 8.21
N ILE A 65 -3.80 -9.81 7.45
CA ILE A 65 -4.57 -10.97 6.99
C ILE A 65 -4.39 -11.02 5.46
N ASP A 66 -4.01 -12.20 4.95
CA ASP A 66 -3.74 -12.45 3.53
C ASP A 66 -2.79 -11.39 2.92
N ASP A 67 -3.26 -10.73 1.86
CA ASP A 67 -2.56 -9.66 1.15
C ASP A 67 -2.92 -8.26 1.65
N GLY A 68 -3.59 -8.17 2.80
CA GLY A 68 -3.95 -6.91 3.43
C GLY A 68 -2.74 -6.07 3.86
N LEU A 69 -3.04 -4.83 4.27
CA LEU A 69 -2.05 -3.92 4.81
C LEU A 69 -1.52 -4.42 6.16
N TRP A 70 -0.22 -4.20 6.40
CA TRP A 70 0.37 -4.41 7.72
C TRP A 70 -0.15 -3.35 8.68
N LEU A 71 -0.78 -3.81 9.76
CA LEU A 71 -1.35 -2.98 10.81
C LEU A 71 -0.48 -3.08 12.06
N PRO A 72 -0.24 -1.96 12.77
CA PRO A 72 0.51 -1.99 14.00
C PRO A 72 -0.23 -2.80 15.07
N VAL A 73 0.54 -3.50 15.90
CA VAL A 73 0.05 -4.29 17.03
C VAL A 73 0.28 -3.50 18.32
N GLU A 74 -0.62 -3.66 19.29
CA GLU A 74 -0.45 -3.05 20.60
C GLU A 74 0.74 -3.68 21.33
N THR A 75 1.58 -2.84 21.91
CA THR A 75 2.84 -3.24 22.54
C THR A 75 2.86 -2.85 24.00
N ASP A 76 3.42 -3.71 24.84
CA ASP A 76 3.58 -3.44 26.27
C ASP A 76 4.98 -3.81 26.76
N PHE A 77 5.35 -3.28 27.92
CA PHE A 77 6.62 -3.56 28.56
C PHE A 77 6.51 -4.74 29.52
N ARG A 78 7.29 -5.79 29.26
CA ARG A 78 7.35 -7.01 30.09
C ARG A 78 8.69 -7.09 30.82
N ALA A 79 8.69 -6.58 32.05
CA ALA A 79 9.90 -6.38 32.85
C ALA A 79 10.73 -7.64 33.10
N ASP A 80 10.09 -8.80 33.26
CA ASP A 80 10.77 -10.07 33.54
C ASP A 80 11.43 -10.70 32.31
N VAL A 81 10.89 -10.49 31.10
CA VAL A 81 11.60 -10.82 29.86
C VAL A 81 12.77 -9.88 29.64
N TYR A 82 12.60 -8.60 29.98
CA TYR A 82 13.69 -7.62 29.91
C TYR A 82 14.84 -8.01 30.86
N GLN A 83 14.53 -8.48 32.07
CA GLN A 83 15.51 -8.95 33.05
C GLN A 83 16.09 -10.33 32.69
N GLY A 84 15.30 -11.24 32.11
CA GLY A 84 15.69 -12.60 31.78
C GLY A 84 16.44 -12.75 30.45
N GLY A 85 16.26 -11.82 29.51
CA GLY A 85 16.87 -11.83 28.17
C GLY A 85 18.35 -11.38 28.12
N GLY A 86 18.92 -10.97 29.25
CA GLY A 86 20.33 -10.59 29.34
C GLY A 86 20.70 -9.43 28.41
N PRO A 87 21.91 -9.45 27.80
CA PRO A 87 22.37 -8.36 26.93
C PRO A 87 21.49 -8.09 25.70
N ILE A 88 20.78 -9.12 25.20
CA ILE A 88 19.92 -9.00 24.01
C ILE A 88 18.71 -8.10 24.30
N ALA A 89 18.12 -8.24 25.49
CA ALA A 89 16.96 -7.43 25.88
C ALA A 89 17.31 -5.94 26.03
N LEU A 90 18.56 -5.60 26.36
CA LEU A 90 19.01 -4.20 26.48
C LEU A 90 18.96 -3.46 25.14
N ASN A 91 18.98 -4.18 24.01
CA ASN A 91 18.85 -3.59 22.68
C ASN A 91 17.40 -3.32 22.30
N CYS A 92 16.41 -3.78 23.08
CA CYS A 92 14.98 -3.53 22.85
C CYS A 92 14.53 -2.32 23.70
N PRO A 93 14.46 -1.10 23.14
CA PRO A 93 14.42 0.13 23.93
C PRO A 93 13.09 0.43 24.65
N ALA A 94 12.00 -0.28 24.35
CA ALA A 94 10.69 0.04 24.95
C ALA A 94 9.70 -1.12 25.05
N PHE A 95 9.72 -2.07 24.11
CA PHE A 95 8.70 -3.12 24.03
C PHE A 95 9.32 -4.47 23.78
N ASN A 96 8.79 -5.46 24.48
CA ASN A 96 9.05 -6.86 24.21
C ASN A 96 7.76 -7.65 24.16
N ALA A 97 6.67 -7.20 24.80
CA ALA A 97 5.37 -7.83 24.68
C ALA A 97 4.50 -7.21 23.59
N PHE A 98 3.62 -8.04 23.04
CA PHE A 98 2.58 -7.66 22.12
C PHE A 98 1.26 -8.32 22.52
N SER A 99 0.17 -7.66 22.22
CA SER A 99 -1.18 -8.21 22.35
C SER A 99 -2.09 -7.63 21.28
N GLY A 100 -3.17 -8.33 20.99
CA GLY A 100 -4.14 -7.85 20.03
C GLY A 100 -5.21 -8.87 19.70
N GLY A 101 -6.00 -8.53 18.70
CA GLY A 101 -6.96 -9.44 18.10
C GLY A 101 -7.01 -9.26 16.59
N ALA A 102 -7.45 -10.30 15.91
CA ALA A 102 -7.72 -10.31 14.48
C ALA A 102 -9.16 -10.77 14.26
N ASP A 103 -9.92 -9.97 13.52
CA ASP A 103 -11.33 -10.19 13.26
C ASP A 103 -11.50 -10.81 11.87
N PHE A 104 -12.14 -11.98 11.80
CA PHE A 104 -12.47 -12.68 10.57
C PHE A 104 -13.98 -12.66 10.26
N THR A 105 -14.77 -11.91 11.03
CA THR A 105 -16.24 -11.93 10.93
C THR A 105 -16.79 -11.31 9.65
N SER A 106 -15.97 -10.51 8.95
CA SER A 106 -16.32 -9.86 7.69
C SER A 106 -16.03 -10.70 6.45
N PHE A 107 -15.32 -11.82 6.59
CA PHE A 107 -14.92 -12.66 5.47
C PHE A 107 -16.03 -13.64 5.07
N PRO A 108 -16.11 -14.00 3.78
CA PRO A 108 -17.08 -14.97 3.28
C PRO A 108 -16.93 -16.35 3.95
N GLY A 109 -18.01 -17.13 3.98
CA GLY A 109 -17.96 -18.52 4.40
C GLY A 109 -17.25 -19.43 3.39
N ASN A 110 -16.90 -20.63 3.82
CA ASN A 110 -16.19 -21.67 3.05
C ASN A 110 -14.84 -21.21 2.47
N THR A 111 -14.16 -20.28 3.14
CA THR A 111 -12.85 -19.77 2.73
C THR A 111 -11.77 -20.07 3.76
N SER A 112 -10.52 -19.92 3.31
CA SER A 112 -9.32 -20.05 4.13
C SER A 112 -8.51 -18.76 4.03
N HIS A 113 -8.19 -18.20 5.18
CA HIS A 113 -7.42 -16.97 5.31
C HIS A 113 -6.14 -17.23 6.12
N THR A 114 -5.12 -16.41 5.91
CA THR A 114 -3.85 -16.51 6.63
C THR A 114 -3.57 -15.25 7.42
N PHE A 115 -3.49 -15.38 8.74
CA PHE A 115 -3.00 -14.36 9.64
C PHE A 115 -1.47 -14.41 9.71
N TYR A 116 -0.82 -13.28 9.45
CA TYR A 116 0.61 -13.11 9.62
C TYR A 116 0.88 -12.16 10.78
N LEU A 117 1.88 -12.48 11.60
CA LEU A 117 2.41 -11.58 12.63
C LEU A 117 3.93 -11.54 12.50
N ARG A 118 4.51 -10.35 12.47
CA ARG A 118 5.95 -10.13 12.44
C ARG A 118 6.40 -9.05 13.41
N GLY A 119 7.70 -9.02 13.69
CA GLY A 119 8.33 -7.93 14.42
C GLY A 119 9.30 -7.14 13.54
N VAL A 120 9.49 -5.88 13.90
CA VAL A 120 10.35 -4.91 13.22
C VAL A 120 11.49 -4.51 14.16
N THR A 121 12.72 -4.54 13.66
CA THR A 121 13.91 -4.16 14.44
C THR A 121 14.27 -2.69 14.27
N ALA A 122 15.16 -2.17 15.14
CA ALA A 122 15.61 -0.77 15.06
C ALA A 122 16.35 -0.45 13.75
N GLU A 123 16.90 -1.48 13.08
CA GLU A 123 17.58 -1.37 11.79
C GLU A 123 16.64 -1.68 10.60
N ASN A 124 15.32 -1.69 10.81
CA ASN A 124 14.29 -2.09 9.84
C ASN A 124 14.41 -3.55 9.36
N GLY A 125 15.05 -4.42 10.14
CA GLY A 125 14.99 -5.86 9.94
C GLY A 125 13.59 -6.39 10.26
N LEU A 126 13.16 -7.41 9.53
CA LEU A 126 11.88 -8.07 9.74
C LEU A 126 12.10 -9.52 10.18
N PHE A 127 11.29 -10.00 11.11
CA PHE A 127 11.26 -11.41 11.48
C PHE A 127 9.83 -11.88 11.68
N ASP A 128 9.50 -13.01 11.06
CA ASP A 128 8.17 -13.61 11.17
C ASP A 128 8.00 -14.29 12.52
N ILE A 129 6.87 -14.03 13.16
CA ILE A 129 6.51 -14.59 14.45
C ILE A 129 5.47 -15.68 14.23
N ALA A 130 4.35 -15.39 13.55
CA ALA A 130 3.32 -16.38 13.23
C ALA A 130 2.79 -16.29 11.81
N GLU A 131 2.33 -17.45 11.33
CA GLU A 131 1.60 -17.67 10.09
C GLU A 131 0.48 -18.68 10.40
N ILE A 132 -0.74 -18.20 10.58
CA ILE A 132 -1.87 -18.98 11.10
C ILE A 132 -2.95 -19.06 10.03
N THR A 133 -3.33 -20.28 9.66
CA THR A 133 -4.45 -20.54 8.76
C THR A 133 -5.76 -20.54 9.54
N VAL A 134 -6.76 -19.85 9.01
CA VAL A 134 -8.10 -19.71 9.57
C VAL A 134 -9.10 -20.15 8.52
N ASN A 135 -9.71 -21.30 8.75
CA ASN A 135 -10.78 -21.85 7.91
C ASN A 135 -12.14 -21.39 8.47
N LEU A 136 -12.99 -20.86 7.59
CA LEU A 136 -14.34 -20.41 7.93
C LEU A 136 -15.33 -21.36 7.24
N GLY A 137 -16.03 -22.20 8.00
CA GLY A 137 -16.96 -23.18 7.42
C GLY A 137 -16.26 -24.36 6.74
N ASP A 138 -16.90 -24.91 5.69
CA ASP A 138 -16.39 -26.05 4.95
C ASP A 138 -15.56 -25.57 3.75
N VAL A 139 -14.24 -25.48 3.92
CA VAL A 139 -13.29 -25.06 2.87
C VAL A 139 -13.23 -26.02 1.67
N SER A 140 -13.91 -27.17 1.72
CA SER A 140 -14.08 -28.04 0.56
C SER A 140 -15.32 -27.73 -0.28
N ALA A 141 -16.26 -26.97 0.27
CA ALA A 141 -17.42 -26.45 -0.44
C ALA A 141 -17.03 -25.22 -1.28
N ALA A 142 -17.87 -24.87 -2.25
CA ALA A 142 -17.67 -23.65 -3.02
C ALA A 142 -17.83 -22.41 -2.11
N PRO A 143 -16.94 -21.40 -2.22
CA PRO A 143 -17.14 -20.12 -1.56
C PRO A 143 -18.33 -19.38 -2.19
N PRO A 144 -18.98 -18.47 -1.45
CA PRO A 144 -20.05 -17.64 -1.99
C PRO A 144 -19.51 -16.76 -3.12
N GLU A 145 -20.34 -16.52 -4.14
CA GLU A 145 -19.96 -15.63 -5.23
C GLU A 145 -20.03 -14.15 -4.79
N VAL A 146 -19.29 -13.29 -5.49
CA VAL A 146 -19.39 -11.84 -5.29
C VAL A 146 -20.74 -11.37 -5.83
N GLU A 147 -21.61 -10.87 -4.95
CA GLU A 147 -22.91 -10.30 -5.28
C GLU A 147 -22.73 -8.86 -5.84
N ARG A 148 -21.89 -8.05 -5.19
CA ARG A 148 -21.68 -6.63 -5.54
C ARG A 148 -20.25 -6.19 -5.26
N LEU A 149 -19.75 -5.29 -6.11
CA LEU A 149 -18.49 -4.57 -5.91
C LEU A 149 -18.77 -3.08 -5.74
N TYR A 150 -18.11 -2.41 -4.81
CA TYR A 150 -18.18 -0.95 -4.66
C TYR A 150 -16.90 -0.38 -4.07
N LEU A 151 -16.73 0.93 -4.22
CA LEU A 151 -15.55 1.66 -3.77
C LEU A 151 -15.88 2.38 -2.47
N LYS A 152 -15.08 2.12 -1.43
CA LYS A 152 -15.20 2.81 -0.13
C LYS A 152 -14.38 4.10 -0.10
N SER A 153 -13.25 4.12 -0.79
CA SER A 153 -12.44 5.32 -1.02
C SER A 153 -11.89 5.32 -2.45
N LEU A 154 -11.72 6.52 -3.00
CA LEU A 154 -11.02 6.72 -4.27
C LEU A 154 -9.51 6.70 -4.06
N PRO A 155 -8.70 6.54 -5.13
CA PRO A 155 -7.26 6.73 -5.03
C PRO A 155 -6.92 8.15 -4.59
N TYR A 156 -5.74 8.35 -4.01
CA TYR A 156 -5.24 9.67 -3.61
C TYR A 156 -5.05 10.62 -4.80
N ILE A 157 -4.87 10.06 -6.01
CA ILE A 157 -4.68 10.80 -7.25
C ILE A 157 -5.81 10.49 -8.22
N THR A 158 -6.57 11.51 -8.59
CA THR A 158 -7.65 11.46 -9.59
C THR A 158 -7.46 12.49 -10.70
N GLU A 159 -6.30 13.15 -10.76
CA GLU A 159 -5.88 14.01 -11.85
C GLU A 159 -4.61 13.45 -12.49
N TYR A 160 -4.63 13.32 -13.82
CA TYR A 160 -3.57 12.73 -14.62
C TYR A 160 -3.26 13.60 -15.83
N LYS A 161 -2.11 13.39 -16.47
CA LYS A 161 -1.81 13.87 -17.83
C LYS A 161 -2.03 12.76 -18.84
N ALA A 162 -2.29 13.12 -20.09
CA ALA A 162 -2.46 12.13 -21.14
C ALA A 162 -1.21 11.25 -21.28
N GLY A 163 -1.38 9.94 -21.28
CA GLY A 163 -0.30 8.94 -21.29
C GLY A 163 0.15 8.47 -19.90
N ASP A 164 -0.34 9.07 -18.81
CA ASP A 164 0.00 8.62 -17.45
C ASP A 164 -0.55 7.21 -17.15
N THR A 165 0.09 6.56 -16.17
CA THR A 165 -0.37 5.28 -15.62
C THR A 165 -1.24 5.53 -14.39
N LEU A 166 -2.32 4.77 -14.24
CA LEU A 166 -3.19 4.83 -13.07
C LEU A 166 -2.42 4.52 -11.78
N ASN A 167 -2.53 5.39 -10.79
CA ASN A 167 -2.10 5.11 -9.42
C ASN A 167 -3.33 4.68 -8.58
N THR A 168 -3.27 3.49 -8.00
CA THR A 168 -4.34 2.92 -7.16
C THR A 168 -4.12 3.12 -5.65
N ASP A 169 -3.05 3.83 -5.24
CA ASP A 169 -2.79 4.12 -3.84
C ASP A 169 -3.97 4.86 -3.21
N GLY A 170 -4.44 4.37 -2.06
CA GLY A 170 -5.62 4.91 -1.36
C GLY A 170 -6.96 4.38 -1.85
N LEU A 171 -7.01 3.64 -2.96
CA LEU A 171 -8.22 2.96 -3.43
C LEU A 171 -8.61 1.85 -2.45
N THR A 172 -9.85 1.89 -1.94
CA THR A 172 -10.41 0.80 -1.13
C THR A 172 -11.57 0.18 -1.88
N VAL A 173 -11.37 -1.05 -2.37
CA VAL A 173 -12.39 -1.86 -3.05
C VAL A 173 -13.03 -2.79 -2.02
N ILE A 174 -14.37 -2.81 -1.97
CA ILE A 174 -15.13 -3.73 -1.11
C ILE A 174 -15.95 -4.69 -1.98
N ALA A 175 -15.78 -5.98 -1.74
CA ALA A 175 -16.62 -7.03 -2.30
C ALA A 175 -17.67 -7.45 -1.28
N ARG A 176 -18.93 -7.44 -1.68
CA ARG A 176 -20.05 -8.01 -0.95
C ARG A 176 -20.44 -9.34 -1.56
N TYR A 177 -20.50 -10.39 -0.75
CA TYR A 177 -20.78 -11.76 -1.16
C TYR A 177 -22.26 -12.12 -0.95
N GLU A 178 -22.70 -13.22 -1.58
CA GLU A 178 -24.09 -13.72 -1.49
C GLU A 178 -24.53 -14.08 -0.06
N ASP A 179 -23.58 -14.46 0.80
CA ASP A 179 -23.82 -14.76 2.21
C ASP A 179 -23.92 -13.50 3.10
N GLY A 180 -23.73 -12.31 2.51
CA GLY A 180 -23.79 -11.02 3.18
C GLY A 180 -22.46 -10.55 3.77
N ALA A 181 -21.38 -11.32 3.64
CA ALA A 181 -20.04 -10.89 4.03
C ALA A 181 -19.56 -9.70 3.19
N GLU A 182 -18.77 -8.81 3.79
CA GLU A 182 -18.17 -7.64 3.12
C GLU A 182 -16.67 -7.59 3.41
N GLU A 183 -15.86 -7.79 2.39
CA GLU A 183 -14.41 -7.89 2.49
C GLU A 183 -13.71 -6.76 1.73
N ALA A 184 -12.64 -6.22 2.31
CA ALA A 184 -11.76 -5.29 1.60
C ALA A 184 -10.77 -6.06 0.72
N ILE A 185 -10.77 -5.75 -0.58
CA ILE A 185 -9.94 -6.44 -1.58
C ILE A 185 -8.68 -5.60 -1.84
N PHE A 186 -7.53 -6.13 -1.46
CA PHE A 186 -6.23 -5.47 -1.59
C PHE A 186 -5.44 -5.93 -2.83
N SER A 187 -5.69 -7.14 -3.33
CA SER A 187 -5.01 -7.73 -4.49
C SER A 187 -6.00 -8.49 -5.38
N GLY A 188 -5.60 -8.81 -6.61
CA GLY A 188 -6.39 -9.66 -7.52
C GLY A 188 -7.55 -8.99 -8.26
N TYR A 189 -7.88 -7.73 -7.94
CA TYR A 189 -8.75 -6.91 -8.81
C TYR A 189 -7.96 -6.39 -10.01
N THR A 190 -8.68 -6.03 -11.06
CA THR A 190 -8.12 -5.42 -12.27
C THR A 190 -8.73 -4.04 -12.50
N CYS A 191 -7.96 -3.14 -13.09
CA CYS A 191 -8.42 -1.81 -13.48
C CYS A 191 -8.27 -1.64 -14.99
N GLU A 192 -9.37 -1.40 -15.68
CA GLU A 192 -9.41 -0.99 -17.08
C GLU A 192 -9.56 0.53 -17.16
N TYR A 193 -8.66 1.18 -17.89
CA TYR A 193 -8.65 2.64 -18.07
C TYR A 193 -7.94 3.00 -19.37
N ASP A 194 -8.25 4.19 -19.90
CA ASP A 194 -7.57 4.77 -21.05
C ASP A 194 -7.31 6.26 -20.81
N PHE A 195 -6.05 6.60 -20.51
CA PHE A 195 -5.59 7.97 -20.33
C PHE A 195 -4.86 8.50 -21.57
N SER A 196 -5.05 7.92 -22.75
CA SER A 196 -4.39 8.37 -23.99
C SER A 196 -4.79 9.78 -24.43
N GLU A 197 -5.97 10.24 -24.02
CA GLU A 197 -6.50 11.55 -24.39
C GLU A 197 -7.00 12.31 -23.15
N ALA A 198 -7.05 13.63 -23.25
CA ALA A 198 -7.61 14.49 -22.21
C ALA A 198 -9.14 14.31 -22.05
N GLY A 199 -9.66 14.80 -20.92
CA GLY A 199 -11.06 14.80 -20.55
C GLY A 199 -11.35 13.94 -19.32
N THR A 200 -12.63 13.86 -18.96
CA THR A 200 -13.09 12.95 -17.91
C THR A 200 -12.99 11.52 -18.43
N LYS A 201 -12.22 10.68 -17.72
CA LYS A 201 -12.05 9.26 -18.03
C LYS A 201 -12.65 8.41 -16.93
N THR A 202 -13.29 7.31 -17.32
CA THR A 202 -13.83 6.33 -16.39
C THR A 202 -12.82 5.21 -16.19
N VAL A 203 -12.49 4.91 -14.95
CA VAL A 203 -11.73 3.72 -14.55
C VAL A 203 -12.71 2.65 -14.12
N THR A 204 -12.60 1.47 -14.70
CA THR A 204 -13.44 0.31 -14.39
C THR A 204 -12.64 -0.69 -13.55
N VAL A 205 -13.05 -0.88 -12.31
CA VAL A 205 -12.48 -1.85 -11.38
C VAL A 205 -13.29 -3.14 -11.46
N ALA A 206 -12.64 -4.28 -11.72
CA ALA A 206 -13.30 -5.58 -11.84
C ALA A 206 -12.73 -6.61 -10.86
N PHE A 207 -13.63 -7.33 -10.18
CA PHE A 207 -13.33 -8.42 -9.25
C PHE A 207 -14.52 -9.37 -9.14
N GLY A 208 -14.28 -10.69 -9.12
CA GLY A 208 -15.34 -11.70 -8.98
C GLY A 208 -16.44 -11.62 -10.04
N GLY A 209 -16.12 -11.18 -11.26
CA GLY A 209 -17.10 -10.97 -12.34
C GLY A 209 -18.04 -9.78 -12.12
N LYS A 210 -17.81 -8.95 -11.11
CA LYS A 210 -18.52 -7.70 -10.84
C LYS A 210 -17.60 -6.50 -11.08
N THR A 211 -18.21 -5.35 -11.34
CA THR A 211 -17.49 -4.12 -11.66
C THR A 211 -17.96 -2.95 -10.82
N ALA A 212 -17.03 -2.07 -10.47
CA ALA A 212 -17.28 -0.73 -9.91
C ALA A 212 -16.53 0.30 -10.76
N PHE A 213 -16.95 1.56 -10.73
CA PHE A 213 -16.34 2.60 -11.55
C PHE A 213 -16.11 3.87 -10.74
N PHE A 214 -15.10 4.62 -11.14
CA PHE A 214 -14.87 5.99 -10.71
C PHE A 214 -14.34 6.83 -11.87
N GLU A 215 -14.50 8.14 -11.76
CA GLU A 215 -14.03 9.08 -12.77
C GLU A 215 -12.73 9.75 -12.32
N VAL A 216 -11.87 10.02 -13.28
CA VAL A 216 -10.65 10.82 -13.13
C VAL A 216 -10.62 11.90 -14.20
N SER A 217 -9.86 12.96 -13.96
CA SER A 217 -9.63 14.03 -14.91
C SER A 217 -8.27 13.85 -15.57
N VAL A 218 -8.25 13.65 -16.88
CA VAL A 218 -7.01 13.61 -17.66
C VAL A 218 -6.81 14.95 -18.34
N LYS A 219 -5.71 15.63 -18.05
CA LYS A 219 -5.31 16.87 -18.69
C LYS A 219 -4.54 16.55 -19.97
N LYS A 220 -4.59 17.48 -20.93
CA LYS A 220 -3.82 17.36 -22.17
C LYS A 220 -2.34 17.28 -21.81
N ALA A 221 -1.64 16.30 -22.37
CA ALA A 221 -0.18 16.32 -22.34
C ALA A 221 0.30 17.43 -23.28
N PHE A 222 1.27 18.20 -22.81
CA PHE A 222 1.94 19.23 -23.59
C PHE A 222 3.43 18.90 -23.65
N VAL A 223 4.07 19.35 -24.72
CA VAL A 223 5.52 19.30 -24.85
C VAL A 223 6.02 20.68 -24.42
N SER A 224 6.86 20.74 -23.39
CA SER A 224 7.43 22.01 -22.94
C SER A 224 8.16 22.69 -24.10
N GLY A 225 7.82 23.96 -24.37
CA GLY A 225 8.30 24.72 -25.52
C GLY A 225 7.47 24.61 -26.80
N ASP A 226 6.50 23.69 -26.90
CA ASP A 226 5.53 23.61 -28.02
C ASP A 226 4.33 24.53 -27.74
N VAL A 227 4.59 25.84 -27.82
CA VAL A 227 3.66 26.91 -27.46
C VAL A 227 2.42 26.93 -28.36
N ASN A 228 2.56 26.46 -29.60
CA ASN A 228 1.46 26.42 -30.56
C ASN A 228 0.71 25.06 -30.59
N GLY A 229 1.28 24.02 -29.97
CA GLY A 229 0.67 22.70 -29.84
C GLY A 229 0.70 21.84 -31.10
N ASP A 230 1.63 22.07 -32.03
CA ASP A 230 1.79 21.29 -33.28
C ASP A 230 2.66 20.03 -33.11
N GLY A 231 3.18 19.81 -31.91
CA GLY A 231 4.02 18.67 -31.55
C GLY A 231 5.51 18.88 -31.85
N VAL A 232 5.94 20.05 -32.31
CA VAL A 232 7.32 20.33 -32.71
C VAL A 232 7.82 21.65 -32.12
N ILE A 233 8.78 21.57 -31.21
CA ILE A 233 9.45 22.76 -30.66
C ILE A 233 10.31 23.43 -31.74
N ASN A 234 9.93 24.62 -32.19
CA ASN A 234 10.67 25.36 -33.21
C ASN A 234 10.54 26.89 -33.07
N GLY A 235 11.09 27.64 -34.03
CA GLY A 235 11.07 29.11 -34.00
C GLY A 235 9.67 29.73 -34.04
N ARG A 236 8.64 28.99 -34.47
CA ARG A 236 7.24 29.44 -34.40
C ARG A 236 6.76 29.56 -32.97
N ASP A 237 7.12 28.63 -32.10
CA ASP A 237 6.76 28.64 -30.70
C ASP A 237 7.37 29.84 -29.98
N SER A 238 8.67 30.08 -30.22
CA SER A 238 9.36 31.25 -29.69
C SER A 238 8.74 32.56 -30.17
N GLY A 239 8.41 32.64 -31.46
CA GLY A 239 7.72 33.80 -32.03
C GLY A 239 6.33 34.03 -31.45
N LEU A 240 5.55 32.97 -31.27
CA LEU A 240 4.20 33.01 -30.69
C LEU A 240 4.25 33.41 -29.21
N LEU A 241 5.19 32.87 -28.44
CA LEU A 241 5.42 33.26 -27.06
C LEU A 241 5.77 34.75 -26.93
N LEU A 242 6.62 35.27 -27.81
CA LEU A 242 6.93 36.70 -27.83
C LEU A 242 5.70 37.58 -28.16
N GLN A 243 4.81 37.12 -29.05
CA GLN A 243 3.56 37.83 -29.35
C GLN A 243 2.63 37.86 -28.13
N TYR A 244 2.49 36.73 -27.44
CA TYR A 244 1.73 36.64 -26.18
C TYR A 244 2.30 37.59 -25.11
N LEU A 245 3.61 37.58 -24.89
CA LEU A 245 4.28 38.47 -23.93
C LEU A 245 4.19 39.95 -24.30
N ALA A 246 3.94 40.26 -25.58
CA ALA A 246 3.67 41.61 -26.07
C ALA A 246 2.18 41.99 -26.00
N GLU A 247 1.35 41.18 -25.34
CA GLU A 247 -0.10 41.35 -25.17
C GLU A 247 -0.89 41.34 -26.50
N TRP A 248 -0.41 40.59 -27.50
CA TRP A 248 -1.17 40.36 -28.72
C TRP A 248 -2.30 39.35 -28.47
N ASP A 249 -3.40 39.48 -29.18
CA ASP A 249 -4.54 38.56 -29.12
C ASP A 249 -4.21 37.25 -29.87
N VAL A 250 -3.49 36.36 -29.19
CA VAL A 250 -3.07 35.04 -29.69
C VAL A 250 -3.39 33.96 -28.68
N GLU A 251 -3.81 32.79 -29.17
CA GLU A 251 -4.05 31.60 -28.35
C GLU A 251 -2.75 30.78 -28.26
N ILE A 252 -2.35 30.42 -27.04
CA ILE A 252 -1.17 29.61 -26.77
C ILE A 252 -1.50 28.46 -25.83
N VAL A 253 -0.67 27.42 -25.80
CA VAL A 253 -0.68 26.42 -24.74
C VAL A 253 0.14 26.97 -23.57
N GLU A 254 -0.53 27.61 -22.60
CA GLU A 254 0.15 28.29 -21.48
C GLU A 254 1.07 27.35 -20.69
N GLU A 255 0.67 26.08 -20.51
CA GLU A 255 1.49 25.10 -19.81
C GLU A 255 2.75 24.71 -20.59
N ALA A 256 2.71 24.73 -21.92
CA ALA A 256 3.90 24.55 -22.75
C ALA A 256 4.79 25.80 -22.80
N ALA A 257 4.20 26.97 -22.54
CA ALA A 257 4.88 28.25 -22.54
C ALA A 257 5.67 28.52 -21.25
N ASP A 258 5.31 27.91 -20.12
CA ASP A 258 6.11 27.93 -18.87
C ASP A 258 7.29 26.94 -18.98
N THR A 259 8.24 27.27 -19.85
CA THR A 259 9.36 26.39 -20.16
C THR A 259 10.34 26.17 -19.00
N ASN A 260 10.28 26.98 -17.94
CA ASN A 260 11.14 26.83 -16.77
C ASN A 260 10.43 26.22 -15.55
N GLY A 261 9.10 26.04 -15.62
CA GLY A 261 8.29 25.39 -14.59
C GLY A 261 8.10 26.21 -13.32
N ASP A 262 8.24 27.54 -13.37
CA ASP A 262 8.04 28.42 -12.20
C ASP A 262 6.57 28.84 -11.99
N GLY A 263 5.67 28.40 -12.89
CA GLY A 263 4.25 28.68 -12.87
C GLY A 263 3.89 30.04 -13.46
N VAL A 264 4.83 30.77 -14.06
CA VAL A 264 4.62 32.12 -14.58
C VAL A 264 5.22 32.28 -15.97
N VAL A 265 4.36 32.31 -17.00
CA VAL A 265 4.79 32.60 -18.38
C VAL A 265 5.31 34.03 -18.51
N ASN A 266 6.63 34.19 -18.70
CA ASN A 266 7.28 35.50 -18.81
C ASN A 266 8.53 35.48 -19.73
N GLY A 267 9.30 36.57 -19.74
CA GLY A 267 10.49 36.69 -20.59
C GLY A 267 11.61 35.68 -20.28
N ARG A 268 11.60 35.05 -19.09
CA ARG A 268 12.50 33.95 -18.76
C ARG A 268 12.22 32.72 -19.59
N ASP A 269 10.95 32.40 -19.81
CA ASP A 269 10.54 31.27 -20.62
C ASP A 269 10.92 31.45 -22.08
N SER A 270 10.63 32.64 -22.61
CA SER A 270 11.06 32.99 -23.97
C SER A 270 12.58 32.89 -24.11
N GLY A 271 13.33 33.33 -23.11
CA GLY A 271 14.78 33.21 -23.08
C GLY A 271 15.26 31.76 -23.05
N LEU A 272 14.65 30.91 -22.23
CA LEU A 272 15.01 29.50 -22.11
C LEU A 272 14.65 28.72 -23.38
N LEU A 273 13.49 28.97 -23.97
CA LEU A 273 13.08 28.41 -25.26
C LEU A 273 14.05 28.79 -26.38
N LEU A 274 14.51 30.04 -26.43
CA LEU A 274 15.52 30.48 -27.40
C LEU A 274 16.88 29.81 -27.19
N GLN A 275 17.29 29.59 -25.94
CA GLN A 275 18.53 28.87 -25.63
C GLN A 275 18.44 27.41 -26.09
N TYR A 276 17.31 26.76 -25.83
CA TYR A 276 17.04 25.41 -26.31
C TYR A 276 17.10 25.32 -27.85
N LEU A 277 16.44 26.24 -28.55
CA LEU A 277 16.47 26.31 -30.03
C LEU A 277 17.84 26.67 -30.60
N ALA A 278 18.75 27.22 -29.78
CA ALA A 278 20.12 27.52 -30.15
C ALA A 278 21.09 26.37 -29.81
N ASP A 279 20.58 25.18 -29.48
CA ASP A 279 21.33 23.99 -29.07
C ASP A 279 22.20 24.21 -27.82
N TRP A 280 21.77 25.08 -26.89
CA TRP A 280 22.43 25.21 -25.58
C TRP A 280 22.10 24.01 -24.70
N ASP A 281 23.00 23.71 -23.76
CA ASP A 281 22.79 22.64 -22.77
C ASP A 281 21.80 23.10 -21.68
N VAL A 282 20.52 23.10 -22.05
CA VAL A 282 19.38 23.47 -21.21
C VAL A 282 18.25 22.46 -21.37
N VAL A 283 17.41 22.35 -20.33
CA VAL A 283 16.25 21.46 -20.30
C VAL A 283 15.00 22.29 -20.12
N LEU A 284 13.97 22.01 -20.91
CA LEU A 284 12.64 22.60 -20.76
C LEU A 284 11.85 21.80 -19.70
N GLY A 285 11.12 22.51 -18.84
CA GLY A 285 10.43 21.99 -17.66
C GLY A 285 9.06 21.37 -17.91
#